data_AF-A0A6N4RFS3-F1
#
_entry.id   AF-A0A6N4RFS3-F1
#
_cell.length_a   1.000
_cell.length_b   1.000
_cell.length_c   1.000
_cell.angle_alpha   90.00
_cell.angle_beta   90.00
_cell.angle_gamma   90.00
#
_symmetry.space_group_name_H-M   'P 1'
#
loop_
_entity.id
_entity.type
_entity.pdbx_description
1 polymer ?
#
loop_
_entity_poly.entity_id
_entity_poly.type
_entity_poly.pdbx_seq_one_letter_code
_entity_poly.pdbx_strand_id
1 'polypeptide(L)'
;MDMDAIYAVYEHLTEEKNTQARTDMMQTLMQGFDTEVAGQISTVVAAGEQLSSSAHEIGQKASSVNTAATKARDLSEDSRLLNTQLTHATRDISTVVDLIEDVAQQTNLLALNASIEAARAGDAGKGFAVVANEVKKLAHTTADATDGIRGRIRDIQAAVEKTVASSDAITDAVEEISAHALAISSSLGEQVQATGDISRGMTDVQAAMQQFFQQMDSRAS
;
A
#
# COMPACT_ATOMS: atom_id res chain seq x y z
N MET A 1 38.92 27.28 -8.34
CA MET A 1 39.48 28.63 -8.63
C MET A 1 38.42 29.47 -9.33
N ASP A 2 38.26 30.74 -8.92
CA ASP A 2 37.39 31.70 -9.62
C ASP A 2 37.97 32.04 -11.01
N MET A 3 37.12 32.35 -11.98
CA MET A 3 37.56 32.62 -13.36
C MET A 3 38.44 33.87 -13.44
N ASP A 4 38.22 34.83 -12.55
CA ASP A 4 39.08 36.01 -12.36
C ASP A 4 40.48 35.62 -11.87
N ALA A 5 40.60 34.60 -11.03
CA ALA A 5 41.90 34.10 -10.57
C ALA A 5 42.65 33.37 -11.69
N ILE A 6 41.94 32.65 -12.58
CA ILE A 6 42.53 32.01 -13.75
C ILE A 6 43.03 33.09 -14.73
N TYR A 7 42.25 34.15 -14.94
CA TYR A 7 42.60 35.24 -15.85
C TYR A 7 43.82 36.03 -15.37
N ALA A 8 43.88 36.34 -14.07
CA ALA A 8 45.02 37.04 -13.45
C ALA A 8 46.32 36.22 -13.57
N VAL A 9 46.25 34.89 -13.40
CA VAL A 9 47.42 34.01 -13.57
C VAL A 9 47.84 33.92 -15.04
N TYR A 10 46.89 33.85 -15.97
CA TYR A 10 47.17 33.86 -17.41
C TYR A 10 47.90 35.15 -17.84
N GLU A 11 47.43 36.30 -17.39
CA GLU A 11 48.01 37.61 -17.70
C GLU A 11 49.46 37.69 -17.16
N HIS A 12 49.69 37.23 -15.92
CA HIS A 12 51.02 37.19 -15.33
C HIS A 12 51.98 36.22 -16.06
N LEU A 13 51.48 35.06 -16.48
CA LEU A 13 52.25 34.09 -17.29
C LEU A 13 52.66 34.66 -18.64
N THR A 14 51.86 35.56 -19.23
CA THR A 14 52.20 36.19 -20.53
C THR A 14 53.21 37.32 -20.42
N GLU A 15 53.30 38.00 -19.27
CA GLU A 15 54.25 39.10 -19.05
C GLU A 15 55.62 38.64 -18.54
N GLU A 16 55.70 37.46 -17.92
CA GLU A 16 56.92 36.94 -17.30
C GLU A 16 57.95 36.50 -18.35
N LYS A 17 59.09 37.20 -18.38
CA LYS A 17 60.17 36.98 -19.37
C LYS A 17 61.15 35.88 -18.96
N ASN A 18 61.20 35.52 -17.68
CA ASN A 18 62.04 34.42 -17.21
C ASN A 18 61.33 33.08 -17.45
N THR A 19 61.87 32.28 -18.37
CA THR A 19 61.33 30.96 -18.72
C THR A 19 61.20 30.05 -17.51
N GLN A 20 62.15 30.09 -16.56
CA GLN A 20 62.10 29.25 -15.35
C GLN A 20 60.95 29.68 -14.42
N ALA A 21 60.80 30.99 -14.18
CA ALA A 21 59.73 31.52 -13.33
C ALA A 21 58.33 31.22 -13.91
N ARG A 22 58.20 31.27 -15.24
CA ARG A 22 56.98 30.83 -15.95
C ARG A 22 56.68 29.35 -15.73
N THR A 23 57.68 28.48 -15.84
CA THR A 23 57.52 27.03 -15.65
C THR A 23 57.12 26.71 -14.21
N ASP A 24 57.77 27.33 -13.21
CA ASP A 24 57.47 27.12 -11.79
C ASP A 24 56.04 27.59 -11.42
N MET A 25 55.62 28.74 -11.97
CA MET A 25 54.26 29.27 -11.76
C MET A 25 53.20 28.39 -12.41
N MET A 26 53.48 27.87 -13.61
CA MET A 26 52.60 26.93 -14.32
C MET A 26 52.47 25.61 -13.55
N GLN A 27 53.57 25.05 -13.02
CA GLN A 27 53.53 23.84 -12.18
C GLN A 27 52.71 24.03 -10.91
N THR A 28 52.85 25.18 -10.24
CA THR A 28 52.08 25.49 -9.02
C THR A 28 50.58 25.59 -9.31
N LEU A 29 50.20 26.26 -10.41
CA LEU A 29 48.80 26.34 -10.86
C LEU A 29 48.23 24.96 -11.17
N MET A 30 49.01 24.11 -11.85
CA MET A 30 48.61 22.75 -12.21
C MET A 30 48.38 21.86 -10.99
N GLN A 31 49.27 21.91 -10.00
CA GLN A 31 49.10 21.17 -8.75
C GLN A 31 47.83 21.60 -8.01
N GLY A 32 47.55 22.91 -7.96
CA GLY A 32 46.32 23.44 -7.38
C GLY A 32 45.07 22.96 -8.13
N PHE A 33 45.10 23.00 -9.46
CA PHE A 33 44.00 22.54 -10.31
C PHE A 33 43.75 21.02 -10.18
N ASP A 34 44.81 20.20 -10.21
CA ASP A 34 44.73 18.75 -10.01
C ASP A 34 44.08 18.40 -8.66
N THR A 35 44.56 19.05 -7.59
CA THR A 35 44.02 18.84 -6.24
C THR A 35 42.54 19.21 -6.15
N GLU A 36 42.13 20.34 -6.75
CA GLU A 36 40.75 20.80 -6.73
C GLU A 36 39.82 19.86 -7.51
N VAL A 37 40.21 19.47 -8.73
CA VAL A 37 39.38 18.57 -9.55
C VAL A 37 39.35 17.15 -8.97
N ALA A 38 40.46 16.64 -8.45
CA ALA A 38 40.49 15.36 -7.74
C ALA A 38 39.55 15.37 -6.52
N GLY A 39 39.50 16.48 -5.78
CA GLY A 39 38.55 16.67 -4.68
C GLY A 39 37.09 16.67 -5.14
N GLN A 40 36.78 17.33 -6.27
CA GLN A 40 35.44 17.32 -6.86
C GLN A 40 35.04 15.92 -7.35
N ILE A 41 35.93 15.20 -8.04
CA ILE A 41 35.72 13.82 -8.47
C ILE A 41 35.42 12.91 -7.27
N SER A 42 36.24 13.00 -6.23
CA SER A 42 36.05 12.23 -4.99
C SER A 42 34.66 12.49 -4.38
N THR A 43 34.23 13.75 -4.36
CA THR A 43 32.90 14.14 -3.88
C THR A 43 31.77 13.55 -4.73
N VAL A 44 31.90 13.56 -6.06
CA VAL A 44 30.90 12.99 -6.98
C VAL A 44 30.83 11.47 -6.85
N VAL A 45 31.97 10.79 -6.74
CA VAL A 45 32.03 9.33 -6.53
C VAL A 45 31.39 8.95 -5.20
N ALA A 46 31.71 9.65 -4.11
CA ALA A 46 31.09 9.42 -2.80
C ALA A 46 29.58 9.64 -2.83
N ALA A 47 29.10 10.70 -3.50
CA ALA A 47 27.68 10.93 -3.70
C ALA A 47 27.02 9.80 -4.52
N GLY A 48 27.71 9.28 -5.52
CA GLY A 48 27.29 8.12 -6.30
C GLY A 48 27.17 6.85 -5.44
N GLU A 49 28.17 6.54 -4.62
CA GLU A 49 28.12 5.40 -3.69
C GLU A 49 26.93 5.52 -2.71
N GLN A 50 26.68 6.71 -2.18
CA GLN A 50 25.53 6.97 -1.31
C GLN A 50 24.19 6.78 -2.05
N LEU A 51 24.08 7.25 -3.30
CA LEU A 51 22.89 7.04 -4.14
C LEU A 51 22.65 5.56 -4.42
N SER A 52 23.71 4.80 -4.71
CA SER A 52 23.63 3.35 -4.94
C SER A 52 23.15 2.61 -3.69
N SER A 53 23.70 2.95 -2.52
CA SER A 53 23.26 2.41 -1.23
C SER A 53 21.78 2.73 -0.97
N SER A 54 21.39 3.99 -1.16
CA SER A 54 20.00 4.42 -0.98
C SER A 54 19.04 3.71 -1.93
N ALA A 55 19.44 3.53 -3.20
CA ALA A 55 18.64 2.80 -4.17
C ALA A 55 18.44 1.33 -3.76
N HIS A 56 19.48 0.68 -3.22
CA HIS A 56 19.36 -0.68 -2.69
C HIS A 56 18.38 -0.77 -1.52
N GLU A 57 18.45 0.16 -0.56
CA GLU A 57 17.51 0.23 0.57
C GLU A 57 16.07 0.44 0.12
N ILE A 58 15.83 1.35 -0.83
CA ILE A 58 14.49 1.57 -1.38
C ILE A 58 14.00 0.31 -2.10
N GLY A 59 14.88 -0.42 -2.79
CA GLY A 59 14.55 -1.69 -3.43
C GLY A 59 14.08 -2.75 -2.43
N GLN A 60 14.78 -2.89 -1.30
CA GLN A 60 14.37 -3.77 -0.21
C GLN A 60 13.02 -3.36 0.40
N LYS A 61 12.79 -2.05 0.55
CA LYS A 61 11.50 -1.52 1.03
C LYS A 61 10.37 -1.79 0.04
N ALA A 62 10.60 -1.59 -1.26
CA ALA A 62 9.62 -1.89 -2.31
C ALA A 62 9.26 -3.38 -2.34
N SER A 63 10.25 -4.26 -2.21
CA SER A 63 10.00 -5.71 -2.06
C SER A 63 9.18 -6.02 -0.81
N SER A 64 9.47 -5.37 0.32
CA SER A 64 8.72 -5.56 1.57
C SER A 64 7.28 -5.08 1.45
N VAL A 65 7.04 -3.97 0.76
CA VAL A 65 5.71 -3.46 0.45
C VAL A 65 4.94 -4.47 -0.39
N ASN A 66 5.55 -5.07 -1.41
CA ASN A 66 4.89 -6.09 -2.23
C ASN A 66 4.51 -7.35 -1.44
N THR A 67 5.36 -7.78 -0.49
CA THR A 67 5.03 -8.88 0.43
C THR A 67 3.85 -8.52 1.33
N ALA A 68 3.82 -7.29 1.87
CA ALA A 68 2.71 -6.81 2.70
C ALA A 68 1.40 -6.71 1.89
N ALA A 69 1.47 -6.23 0.65
CA ALA A 69 0.36 -6.18 -0.30
C ALA A 69 -0.19 -7.59 -0.56
N THR A 70 0.67 -8.56 -0.86
CA THR A 70 0.27 -9.96 -1.06
C THR A 70 -0.48 -10.52 0.16
N LYS A 71 0.05 -10.28 1.37
CA LYS A 71 -0.61 -10.71 2.61
C LYS A 71 -1.97 -10.04 2.82
N ALA A 72 -2.10 -8.75 2.50
CA ALA A 72 -3.37 -8.02 2.60
C ALA A 72 -4.42 -8.55 1.62
N ARG A 73 -4.00 -8.95 0.42
CA ARG A 73 -4.85 -9.61 -0.57
C ARG A 73 -5.38 -10.94 -0.04
N ASP A 74 -4.50 -11.80 0.47
CA ASP A 74 -4.88 -13.11 1.00
C ASP A 74 -5.88 -12.96 2.18
N LEU A 75 -5.65 -12.00 3.09
CA LEU A 75 -6.59 -11.68 4.17
C LEU A 75 -7.95 -11.18 3.68
N SER A 76 -7.97 -10.45 2.56
CA SER A 76 -9.21 -9.97 1.94
C SER A 76 -9.98 -11.11 1.28
N GLU A 77 -9.29 -12.06 0.65
CA GLU A 77 -9.89 -13.29 0.13
C GLU A 77 -10.50 -14.16 1.25
N ASP A 78 -9.79 -14.35 2.35
CA ASP A 78 -10.29 -15.08 3.53
C ASP A 78 -11.55 -14.41 4.10
N SER A 79 -11.53 -13.07 4.21
CA SER A 79 -12.69 -12.29 4.66
C SER A 79 -13.89 -12.46 3.73
N ARG A 80 -13.65 -12.51 2.41
CA ARG A 80 -14.70 -12.74 1.41
C ARG A 80 -15.33 -14.13 1.55
N LEU A 81 -14.52 -15.15 1.83
CA LEU A 81 -14.99 -16.52 2.07
C LEU A 81 -15.86 -16.59 3.34
N LEU A 82 -15.43 -15.97 4.43
CA LEU A 82 -16.21 -15.90 5.67
C LEU A 82 -17.53 -15.15 5.47
N ASN A 83 -17.54 -14.03 4.75
CA ASN A 83 -18.76 -13.29 4.42
C ASN A 83 -19.74 -14.13 3.58
N THR A 84 -19.22 -14.93 2.65
CA THR A 84 -20.05 -15.86 1.86
C THR A 84 -20.72 -16.90 2.76
N GLN A 85 -19.96 -17.51 3.67
CA GLN A 85 -20.50 -18.46 4.65
C GLN A 85 -21.56 -17.80 5.56
N LEU A 86 -21.31 -16.58 6.04
CA LEU A 86 -22.25 -15.83 6.87
C LEU A 86 -23.53 -15.47 6.10
N THR A 87 -23.42 -15.15 4.82
CA THR A 87 -24.58 -14.91 3.94
C THR A 87 -25.47 -16.15 3.84
N HIS A 88 -24.86 -17.33 3.63
CA HIS A 88 -25.58 -18.59 3.61
C HIS A 88 -26.26 -18.89 4.94
N ALA A 89 -25.51 -18.83 6.06
CA ALA A 89 -26.07 -19.05 7.39
C ALA A 89 -27.24 -18.10 7.70
N THR A 90 -27.14 -16.82 7.34
CA THR A 90 -28.20 -15.85 7.58
C THR A 90 -29.46 -16.13 6.73
N ARG A 91 -29.29 -16.67 5.52
CA ARG A 91 -30.40 -17.12 4.66
C ARG A 91 -31.10 -18.37 5.21
N ASP A 92 -30.33 -19.32 5.75
CA ASP A 92 -30.89 -20.51 6.39
C ASP A 92 -31.71 -20.12 7.63
N ILE A 93 -31.18 -19.20 8.45
CA ILE A 93 -31.92 -18.65 9.60
C ILE A 93 -33.19 -17.93 9.14
N SER A 94 -33.13 -17.15 8.05
CA SER A 94 -34.32 -16.49 7.49
C SER A 94 -35.43 -17.50 7.17
N THR A 95 -35.06 -18.61 6.53
CA THR A 95 -36.00 -19.69 6.17
C THR A 95 -36.64 -20.32 7.41
N VAL A 96 -35.87 -20.52 8.48
CA VAL A 96 -36.39 -21.04 9.76
C VAL A 96 -37.34 -20.03 10.42
N VAL A 97 -36.99 -18.74 10.39
CA VAL A 97 -37.84 -17.68 10.96
C VAL A 97 -39.16 -17.57 10.21
N ASP A 98 -39.15 -17.71 8.87
CA ASP A 98 -40.37 -17.73 8.06
C ASP A 98 -41.27 -18.91 8.43
N LEU A 99 -40.70 -20.10 8.62
CA LEU A 99 -41.45 -21.26 9.09
C LEU A 99 -42.06 -21.04 10.48
N ILE A 100 -41.34 -20.40 11.41
CA ILE A 100 -41.86 -20.11 12.75
C ILE A 100 -43.02 -19.13 12.68
N GLU A 101 -42.95 -18.11 11.81
CA GLU A 101 -44.08 -17.20 11.59
C GLU A 101 -45.30 -17.96 11.05
N ASP A 102 -45.11 -18.80 10.03
CA ASP A 102 -46.20 -19.62 9.48
C ASP A 102 -46.86 -20.50 10.55
N VAL A 103 -46.04 -21.13 11.42
CA VAL A 103 -46.53 -21.93 12.56
C VAL A 103 -47.29 -21.06 13.56
N ALA A 104 -46.81 -19.84 13.85
CA ALA A 104 -47.50 -18.91 14.74
C ALA A 104 -48.86 -18.47 14.16
N GLN A 105 -48.92 -18.16 12.86
CA GLN A 105 -50.17 -17.81 12.16
C GLN A 105 -51.16 -18.98 12.15
N GLN A 106 -50.71 -20.21 11.87
CA GLN A 106 -51.55 -21.40 11.95
C GLN A 106 -52.04 -21.68 13.37
N THR A 107 -51.18 -21.53 14.37
CA THR A 107 -51.53 -21.68 15.79
C THR A 107 -52.59 -20.67 16.21
N ASN A 108 -52.47 -19.42 15.77
CA ASN A 108 -53.46 -18.38 16.00
C ASN A 108 -54.82 -18.72 15.35
N LEU A 109 -54.83 -19.27 14.14
CA LEU A 109 -56.05 -19.73 13.47
C LEU A 109 -56.70 -20.93 14.20
N LEU A 110 -55.90 -21.90 14.65
CA LEU A 110 -56.39 -23.03 15.45
C LEU A 110 -56.98 -22.57 16.77
N ALA A 111 -56.32 -21.64 17.46
CA ALA A 111 -56.80 -21.04 18.69
C ALA A 111 -58.11 -20.27 18.49
N LEU A 112 -58.23 -19.54 17.38
CA LEU A 112 -59.47 -18.85 17.02
C LEU A 112 -60.62 -19.85 16.81
N ASN A 113 -60.40 -20.93 16.07
CA ASN A 113 -61.40 -21.98 15.88
C ASN A 113 -61.81 -22.63 17.21
N ALA A 114 -60.85 -22.88 18.10
CA ALA A 114 -61.12 -23.41 19.44
C ALA A 114 -61.95 -22.43 20.29
N SER A 115 -61.67 -21.12 20.23
CA SER A 115 -62.48 -20.10 20.91
C SER A 115 -63.92 -20.05 20.39
N ILE A 116 -64.12 -20.23 19.07
CA ILE A 116 -65.47 -20.30 18.46
C ILE A 116 -66.23 -21.52 18.97
N GLU A 117 -65.62 -22.70 18.97
CA GLU A 117 -66.29 -23.92 19.41
C GLU A 117 -66.54 -23.93 20.93
N ALA A 118 -65.63 -23.35 21.71
CA ALA A 118 -65.83 -23.14 23.15
C ALA A 118 -67.03 -22.21 23.44
N ALA A 119 -67.21 -21.15 22.64
CA ALA A 119 -68.39 -20.29 22.76
C ALA A 119 -69.68 -21.05 22.39
N ARG A 120 -69.61 -21.93 21.40
CA ARG A 120 -70.75 -22.76 20.96
C ARG A 120 -71.17 -23.80 21.99
N ALA A 121 -70.22 -24.33 22.78
CA ALA A 121 -70.48 -25.23 23.90
C ALA A 121 -71.08 -24.55 25.14
N GLY A 122 -71.22 -23.22 25.15
CA GLY A 122 -71.82 -22.46 26.24
C GLY A 122 -71.08 -22.62 27.57
N ASP A 123 -71.81 -22.93 28.64
CA ASP A 123 -71.22 -23.06 29.99
C ASP A 123 -70.19 -24.19 30.10
N ALA A 124 -70.34 -25.28 29.32
CA ALA A 124 -69.40 -26.39 29.31
C ALA A 124 -68.05 -26.01 28.65
N GLY A 125 -68.02 -24.97 27.82
CA GLY A 125 -66.83 -24.53 27.08
C GLY A 125 -65.97 -23.48 27.78
N LYS A 126 -66.37 -22.95 28.95
CA LYS A 126 -65.68 -21.82 29.61
C LYS A 126 -64.19 -22.08 29.88
N GLY A 127 -63.83 -23.28 30.34
CA GLY A 127 -62.42 -23.64 30.56
C GLY A 127 -61.61 -23.69 29.26
N PHE A 128 -62.20 -24.25 28.20
CA PHE A 128 -61.59 -24.28 26.87
C PHE A 128 -61.41 -22.88 26.27
N ALA A 129 -62.36 -21.97 26.50
CA ALA A 129 -62.26 -20.59 26.02
C ALA A 129 -61.07 -19.84 26.63
N VAL A 130 -60.74 -20.08 27.91
CA VAL A 130 -59.57 -19.48 28.56
C VAL A 130 -58.27 -20.00 27.92
N VAL A 131 -58.17 -21.32 27.72
CA VAL A 131 -56.99 -21.93 27.08
C VAL A 131 -56.82 -21.41 25.65
N ALA A 132 -57.90 -21.35 24.87
CA ALA A 132 -57.86 -20.87 23.50
C ALA A 132 -57.38 -19.41 23.41
N ASN A 133 -57.83 -18.53 24.32
CA ASN A 133 -57.36 -17.15 24.38
C ASN A 133 -55.87 -17.03 24.76
N GLU A 134 -55.39 -17.87 25.68
CA GLU A 134 -53.96 -17.85 26.06
C GLU A 134 -53.08 -18.35 24.90
N VAL A 135 -53.48 -19.41 24.20
CA VAL A 135 -52.79 -19.89 23.00
C VAL A 135 -52.76 -18.82 21.91
N LYS A 136 -53.87 -18.11 21.70
CA LYS A 136 -53.96 -17.00 20.74
C LYS A 136 -52.97 -15.88 21.07
N LYS A 137 -52.87 -15.50 22.34
CA LYS A 137 -51.93 -14.48 22.81
C LYS A 137 -50.48 -14.92 22.64
N LEU A 138 -50.19 -16.20 22.92
CA LEU A 138 -48.86 -16.77 22.74
C LEU A 138 -48.45 -16.74 21.26
N ALA A 139 -49.35 -17.16 20.37
CA ALA A 139 -49.13 -17.12 18.92
C ALA A 139 -48.84 -15.69 18.41
N HIS A 140 -49.59 -14.69 18.87
CA HIS A 140 -49.32 -13.28 18.52
C HIS A 140 -47.93 -12.83 19.01
N THR A 141 -47.58 -13.16 20.25
CA THR A 141 -46.27 -12.82 20.82
C THR A 141 -45.13 -13.48 20.04
N THR A 142 -45.33 -14.73 19.58
CA THR A 142 -44.36 -15.43 18.73
C THR A 142 -44.21 -14.75 17.36
N ALA A 143 -45.31 -14.31 16.73
CA ALA A 143 -45.28 -13.58 15.48
C ALA A 143 -44.52 -12.25 15.61
N ASP A 144 -44.83 -11.45 16.64
CA ASP A 144 -44.14 -10.18 16.91
C ASP A 144 -42.62 -10.38 17.12
N ALA A 145 -42.26 -11.45 17.86
CA ALA A 145 -40.86 -11.77 18.12
C ALA A 145 -40.12 -12.23 16.84
N THR A 146 -40.77 -13.00 15.97
CA THR A 146 -40.19 -13.44 14.70
C THR A 146 -39.97 -12.28 13.74
N ASP A 147 -40.89 -11.33 13.67
CA ASP A 147 -40.71 -10.09 12.90
C ASP A 147 -39.52 -9.26 13.39
N GLY A 148 -39.35 -9.15 14.71
CA GLY A 148 -38.18 -8.53 15.31
C GLY A 148 -36.86 -9.21 14.92
N ILE A 149 -36.85 -10.54 14.86
CA ILE A 149 -35.69 -11.34 14.42
C ILE A 149 -35.41 -11.10 12.92
N ARG A 150 -36.45 -11.06 12.06
CA ARG A 150 -36.27 -10.73 10.64
C ARG A 150 -35.63 -9.37 10.40
N GLY A 151 -35.99 -8.37 11.21
CA GLY A 151 -35.34 -7.06 11.17
C GLY A 151 -33.83 -7.19 11.39
N ARG A 152 -33.42 -7.90 12.45
CA ARG A 152 -32.00 -8.12 12.79
C ARG A 152 -31.25 -8.90 11.72
N ILE A 153 -31.89 -9.90 11.10
CA ILE A 153 -31.32 -10.68 9.99
C ILE A 153 -31.02 -9.76 8.80
N ARG A 154 -31.94 -8.86 8.45
CA ARG A 154 -31.73 -7.88 7.37
C ARG A 154 -30.58 -6.93 7.69
N ASP A 155 -30.47 -6.46 8.92
CA ASP A 155 -29.35 -5.62 9.35
C ASP A 155 -28.00 -6.36 9.22
N ILE A 156 -27.96 -7.65 9.59
CA ILE A 156 -26.78 -8.50 9.41
C ILE A 156 -26.42 -8.65 7.93
N GLN A 157 -27.39 -8.94 7.07
CA GLN A 157 -27.17 -9.07 5.62
C GLN A 157 -26.59 -7.78 5.03
N ALA A 158 -27.17 -6.62 5.37
CA ALA A 158 -26.66 -5.32 4.92
C ALA A 158 -25.23 -5.03 5.41
N ALA A 159 -24.91 -5.41 6.66
CA ALA A 159 -23.55 -5.27 7.18
C ALA A 159 -22.55 -6.18 6.44
N VAL A 160 -22.96 -7.40 6.07
CA VAL A 160 -22.14 -8.32 5.28
C VAL A 160 -21.88 -7.77 3.89
N GLU A 161 -22.90 -7.25 3.19
CA GLU A 161 -22.75 -6.62 1.87
C GLU A 161 -21.76 -5.46 1.90
N LYS A 162 -21.85 -4.59 2.92
CA LYS A 162 -20.90 -3.49 3.11
C LYS A 162 -19.48 -3.99 3.37
N THR A 163 -19.34 -5.09 4.08
CA THR A 163 -18.03 -5.70 4.36
C THR A 163 -17.42 -6.26 3.08
N VAL A 164 -18.20 -6.95 2.24
CA VAL A 164 -17.75 -7.43 0.92
C VAL A 164 -17.28 -6.28 0.05
N ALA A 165 -18.07 -5.20 -0.08
CA ALA A 165 -17.67 -4.03 -0.86
C ALA A 165 -16.37 -3.38 -0.34
N SER A 166 -16.15 -3.41 0.98
CA SER A 166 -14.90 -2.90 1.58
C SER A 166 -13.72 -3.82 1.27
N SER A 167 -13.91 -5.15 1.29
CA SER A 167 -12.88 -6.12 0.89
C SER A 167 -12.49 -6.00 -0.58
N ASP A 168 -13.46 -5.73 -1.46
CA ASP A 168 -13.19 -5.49 -2.88
C ASP A 168 -12.36 -4.21 -3.07
N ALA A 169 -12.73 -3.11 -2.42
CA ALA A 169 -11.96 -1.86 -2.48
C ALA A 169 -10.53 -2.01 -1.90
N ILE A 170 -10.35 -2.84 -0.87
CA ILE A 170 -9.00 -3.17 -0.35
C ILE A 170 -8.20 -3.95 -1.40
N THR A 171 -8.83 -4.89 -2.11
CA THR A 171 -8.17 -5.67 -3.15
C THR A 171 -7.66 -4.76 -4.27
N ASP A 172 -8.50 -3.84 -4.76
CA ASP A 172 -8.11 -2.86 -5.79
C ASP A 172 -6.94 -1.98 -5.33
N ALA A 173 -7.01 -1.43 -4.10
CA ALA A 173 -5.95 -0.60 -3.55
C ALA A 173 -4.63 -1.38 -3.38
N VAL A 174 -4.70 -2.66 -3.03
CA VAL A 174 -3.54 -3.54 -2.90
C VAL A 174 -2.91 -3.83 -4.27
N GLU A 175 -3.70 -4.00 -5.32
CA GLU A 175 -3.19 -4.16 -6.69
C GLU A 175 -2.45 -2.91 -7.17
N GLU A 176 -3.00 -1.72 -6.91
CA GLU A 176 -2.33 -0.44 -7.21
C GLU A 176 -0.99 -0.30 -6.46
N ILE A 177 -0.97 -0.66 -5.17
CA ILE A 177 0.26 -0.64 -4.36
C ILE A 177 1.32 -1.59 -4.95
N SER A 178 0.93 -2.81 -5.35
CA SER A 178 1.84 -3.76 -5.99
C SER A 178 2.38 -3.24 -7.32
N ALA A 179 1.54 -2.60 -8.15
CA ALA A 179 1.98 -1.98 -9.39
C ALA A 179 2.99 -0.84 -9.15
N HIS A 180 2.76 0.00 -8.14
CA HIS A 180 3.71 1.05 -7.76
C HIS A 180 5.02 0.49 -7.23
N ALA A 181 4.99 -0.55 -6.41
CA ALA A 181 6.21 -1.20 -5.92
C ALA A 181 7.08 -1.75 -7.07
N LEU A 182 6.45 -2.37 -8.09
CA LEU A 182 7.14 -2.84 -9.29
C LEU A 182 7.74 -1.69 -10.10
N ALA A 183 7.00 -0.60 -10.30
CA ALA A 183 7.49 0.58 -11.02
C ALA A 183 8.69 1.23 -10.30
N ILE A 184 8.65 1.29 -8.96
CA ILE A 184 9.77 1.75 -8.13
C ILE A 184 10.98 0.83 -8.34
N SER A 185 10.80 -0.49 -8.24
CA SER A 185 11.91 -1.44 -8.46
C SER A 185 12.55 -1.31 -9.84
N SER A 186 11.76 -1.08 -10.89
CA SER A 186 12.28 -0.82 -12.24
C SER A 186 13.10 0.47 -12.30
N SER A 187 12.55 1.56 -11.78
CA SER A 187 13.21 2.88 -11.78
C SER A 187 14.53 2.86 -10.99
N LEU A 188 14.58 2.09 -9.90
CA LEU A 188 15.79 1.91 -9.11
C LEU A 188 16.89 1.16 -9.88
N GLY A 189 16.53 0.19 -10.72
CA GLY A 189 17.48 -0.49 -11.60
C GLY A 189 18.18 0.49 -12.54
N GLU A 190 17.40 1.39 -13.16
CA GLU A 190 17.93 2.46 -14.03
C GLU A 190 18.81 3.45 -13.24
N GLN A 191 18.40 3.82 -12.02
CA GLN A 191 19.16 4.75 -11.18
C GLN A 191 20.51 4.16 -10.74
N VAL A 192 20.56 2.88 -10.38
CA VAL A 192 21.82 2.18 -10.04
C VAL A 192 22.75 2.13 -11.25
N GLN A 193 22.21 1.85 -12.44
CA GLN A 193 22.99 1.86 -13.68
C GLN A 193 23.57 3.24 -13.98
N ALA A 194 22.74 4.29 -13.96
CA ALA A 194 23.17 5.66 -14.21
C ALA A 194 24.24 6.13 -13.21
N THR A 195 24.09 5.74 -11.94
CA THR A 195 25.09 6.03 -10.90
C THR A 195 26.42 5.32 -11.18
N GLY A 196 26.38 4.06 -11.63
CA GLY A 196 27.57 3.33 -12.07
C GLY A 196 28.25 3.96 -13.29
N ASP A 197 27.47 4.51 -14.22
CA ASP A 197 27.98 5.25 -15.38
C ASP A 197 28.68 6.55 -14.96
N ILE A 198 28.11 7.28 -14.01
CA ILE A 198 28.72 8.49 -13.44
C ILE A 198 30.06 8.16 -12.77
N SER A 199 30.11 7.14 -11.92
CA SER A 199 31.36 6.75 -11.24
C SER A 199 32.45 6.33 -12.23
N ARG A 200 32.09 5.60 -13.29
CA ARG A 200 33.02 5.27 -14.38
C ARG A 200 33.50 6.51 -15.12
N GLY A 201 32.59 7.41 -15.50
CA GLY A 201 32.94 8.67 -16.16
C GLY A 201 33.87 9.53 -15.32
N MET A 202 33.69 9.60 -14.00
CA MET A 202 34.61 10.31 -13.10
C MET A 202 36.00 9.67 -13.06
N THR A 203 36.07 8.34 -13.08
CA THR A 203 37.34 7.60 -13.16
C THR A 203 38.07 7.89 -14.48
N ASP A 204 37.33 7.92 -15.60
CA ASP A 204 37.89 8.25 -16.91
C ASP A 204 38.41 9.69 -16.97
N VAL A 205 37.68 10.64 -16.38
CA VAL A 205 38.11 12.04 -16.27
C VAL A 205 39.39 12.14 -15.44
N GLN A 206 39.47 11.45 -14.30
CA GLN A 206 40.69 11.39 -13.48
C GLN A 206 41.89 10.84 -14.26
N ALA A 207 41.70 9.75 -14.99
CA ALA A 207 42.75 9.15 -15.81
C ALA A 207 43.22 10.10 -16.94
N ALA A 208 42.27 10.78 -17.60
CA ALA A 208 42.59 11.77 -18.63
C ALA A 208 43.39 12.96 -18.08
N MET A 209 43.07 13.43 -16.86
CA MET A 209 43.83 14.50 -16.21
C MET A 209 45.25 14.07 -15.85
N GLN A 210 45.43 12.86 -15.30
CA GLN A 210 46.77 12.34 -15.01
C GLN A 210 47.63 12.23 -16.28
N GLN A 211 47.04 11.76 -17.39
CA GLN A 211 47.73 11.72 -18.68
C GLN A 211 48.08 13.11 -19.19
N PHE A 212 47.18 14.09 -19.04
CA PHE A 212 47.41 15.48 -19.44
C PHE A 212 48.58 16.09 -18.66
N PHE A 213 48.64 15.90 -17.34
CA PHE A 213 49.77 16.38 -16.53
C PHE A 213 51.10 15.71 -16.91
N GLN A 214 51.12 14.40 -17.11
CA GLN A 214 52.32 13.69 -17.57
C GLN A 214 52.84 14.22 -18.93
N GLN A 215 51.94 14.52 -19.86
CA GLN A 215 52.34 15.10 -21.15
C GLN A 215 52.95 16.49 -21.00
N MET A 216 52.44 17.32 -20.08
CA MET A 216 52.98 18.65 -19.85
C MET A 216 54.32 18.64 -19.16
N ASP A 217 54.51 17.79 -18.14
CA ASP A 217 55.82 17.61 -17.51
C ASP A 217 56.88 17.15 -18.53
N SER A 218 56.51 16.24 -19.44
CA SER A 218 57.42 15.79 -20.50
C SER A 218 57.81 16.86 -21.53
N ARG A 219 57.01 17.93 -21.66
CA ARG A 219 57.29 19.07 -22.55
C ARG A 219 58.07 20.20 -21.86
N ALA A 220 58.08 20.20 -20.53
CA ALA A 220 58.81 21.18 -19.73
C ALA A 220 60.29 20.79 -19.49
N SER A 221 60.64 19.50 -19.64
CA SER A 221 62.01 18.96 -19.60
C SER A 221 62.74 19.04 -20.94
#